data_AF-A0A8H6XT14-F1
#
_entry.id   AF-A0A8H6XT14-F1
#
_cell.length_a   1.000
_cell.length_b   1.000
_cell.length_c   1.000
_cell.angle_alpha   90.00
_cell.angle_beta   90.00
_cell.angle_gamma   90.00
#
_symmetry.space_group_name_H-M   'P 1'
#
loop_
_entity.id
_entity.type
_entity.pdbx_description
1 polymer ?
#
loop_
_entity_poly.entity_id
_entity_poly.type
_entity_poly.pdbx_seq_one_letter_code
_entity_poly.pdbx_strand_id
1 'polypeptide(L)'
;MAFPKFKLLSFLSIAGVASASSMIRHKRRAALPVGFTRQGAAPASEMLTLRVGLTSNNINGLQDRLVSVSTPGSTDFHQWLSMDDVKAYVQLSPSTIDAFNSFASANGLQPNVVSPNGDWLSITLSISQATALFAANFEQFTHPNITTPLTRTLSVSLPEELIGHVEVLHPTTAFNTPTPRLASSRTARSRLSRRTIPPDSCLGPEDTITPACLQTLYSHACDPDEQHPPSDRIR
;
A
#
# COMPACT_ATOMS: atom_id res chain seq x y z
N MET A 1 -68.16 28.02 -28.43
CA MET A 1 -67.67 28.29 -27.06
C MET A 1 -67.04 27.01 -26.53
N ALA A 2 -65.72 27.01 -26.36
CA ALA A 2 -64.91 25.85 -26.02
C ALA A 2 -64.53 25.89 -24.53
N PHE A 3 -64.64 24.75 -23.83
CA PHE A 3 -64.12 24.57 -22.47
C PHE A 3 -62.83 23.74 -22.54
N PRO A 4 -61.70 24.21 -21.96
CA PRO A 4 -60.49 23.40 -21.90
C PRO A 4 -60.53 22.46 -20.68
N LYS A 5 -60.14 21.20 -20.90
CA LYS A 5 -59.97 20.19 -19.86
C LYS A 5 -58.59 20.37 -19.22
N PHE A 6 -58.55 20.66 -17.93
CA PHE A 6 -57.32 20.71 -17.14
C PHE A 6 -56.93 19.28 -16.72
N LYS A 7 -55.76 18.80 -17.17
CA LYS A 7 -55.16 17.54 -16.68
C LYS A 7 -54.23 17.89 -15.51
N LEU A 8 -54.57 17.43 -14.30
CA LEU A 8 -53.65 17.43 -13.16
C LEU A 8 -52.62 16.30 -13.34
N LEU A 9 -51.34 16.65 -13.42
CA LEU A 9 -50.21 15.72 -13.33
C LEU A 9 -49.78 15.62 -11.87
N SER A 10 -49.98 14.44 -11.27
CA SER A 10 -49.50 14.11 -9.92
C SER A 10 -48.04 13.72 -9.99
N PHE A 11 -47.14 14.55 -9.44
CA PHE A 11 -45.75 14.19 -9.22
C PHE A 11 -45.63 13.38 -7.92
N LEU A 12 -45.45 12.07 -8.04
CA LEU A 12 -45.11 11.20 -6.92
C LEU A 12 -43.61 11.33 -6.65
N SER A 13 -43.24 12.08 -5.61
CA SER A 13 -41.85 12.23 -5.19
C SER A 13 -41.44 10.99 -4.41
N ILE A 14 -40.59 10.14 -5.00
CA ILE A 14 -39.95 9.02 -4.29
C ILE A 14 -38.80 9.62 -3.48
N ALA A 15 -39.02 9.85 -2.19
CA ALA A 15 -37.93 10.12 -1.27
C ALA A 15 -37.10 8.84 -1.12
N GLY A 16 -35.89 8.83 -1.70
CA GLY A 16 -34.93 7.76 -1.49
C GLY A 16 -34.54 7.72 -0.02
N VAL A 17 -34.81 6.60 0.64
CA VAL A 17 -34.35 6.35 2.02
C VAL A 17 -32.84 6.13 1.92
N ALA A 18 -32.06 7.13 2.34
CA ALA A 18 -30.63 6.94 2.55
C ALA A 18 -30.48 6.05 3.79
N SER A 19 -30.27 4.75 3.59
CA SER A 19 -29.84 3.85 4.66
C SER A 19 -28.53 4.39 5.22
N ALA A 20 -28.56 4.87 6.46
CA ALA A 20 -27.33 5.20 7.18
C ALA A 20 -26.64 3.87 7.52
N SER A 21 -25.71 3.44 6.67
CA SER A 21 -24.88 2.27 6.94
C SER A 21 -24.15 2.46 8.26
N SER A 22 -24.16 1.44 9.12
CA SER A 22 -23.44 1.49 10.38
C SER A 22 -21.93 1.55 10.08
N MET A 23 -21.21 2.38 10.83
CA MET A 23 -19.77 2.63 10.63
C MET A 23 -18.96 2.01 11.76
N ILE A 24 -18.00 1.15 11.41
CA ILE A 24 -17.15 0.44 12.36
C ILE A 24 -15.71 0.93 12.22
N ARG A 25 -15.11 1.32 13.35
CA ARG A 25 -13.74 1.87 13.38
C ARG A 25 -12.73 0.80 12.94
N HIS A 26 -12.05 1.06 11.84
CA HIS A 26 -11.11 0.12 11.22
C HIS A 26 -9.67 0.33 11.68
N LYS A 27 -9.17 1.57 11.59
CA LYS A 27 -7.83 1.93 12.07
C LYS A 27 -7.87 3.26 12.82
N ARG A 28 -7.07 3.35 13.88
CA ARG A 28 -6.89 4.57 14.65
C ARG A 28 -5.46 4.67 15.15
N ARG A 29 -4.93 5.88 15.09
CA ARG A 29 -3.69 6.28 15.75
C ARG A 29 -4.03 7.23 16.90
N ALA A 30 -3.53 6.93 18.09
CA ALA A 30 -3.85 7.71 19.30
C ALA A 30 -3.21 9.10 19.28
N ALA A 31 -2.01 9.23 18.73
CA ALA A 31 -1.25 10.48 18.68
C ALA A 31 -0.51 10.64 17.35
N LEU A 32 -0.23 11.88 16.99
CA LEU A 32 0.58 12.20 15.82
C LEU A 32 2.01 11.69 16.03
N PRO A 33 2.66 11.02 15.05
CA PRO A 33 4.04 10.61 15.20
C PRO A 33 4.97 11.81 15.33
N VAL A 34 6.10 11.60 16.00
CA VAL A 34 7.13 12.62 16.24
C VAL A 34 7.58 13.24 14.91
N GLY A 35 7.77 14.55 14.92
CA GLY A 35 8.25 15.32 13.78
C GLY A 35 7.15 15.76 12.79
N PHE A 36 5.93 15.21 12.89
CA PHE A 36 4.81 15.70 12.11
C PHE A 36 4.09 16.86 12.81
N THR A 37 3.69 17.85 12.02
CA THR A 37 2.92 19.00 12.48
C THR A 37 1.64 19.13 11.66
N ARG A 38 0.51 19.30 12.35
CA ARG A 38 -0.81 19.53 11.74
C ARG A 38 -0.89 20.95 11.19
N GLN A 39 -1.30 21.09 9.94
CA GLN A 39 -1.51 22.37 9.27
C GLN A 39 -2.99 22.79 9.21
N GLY A 40 -3.91 21.83 9.33
CA GLY A 40 -5.36 22.07 9.31
C GLY A 40 -6.09 21.09 8.41
N ALA A 41 -7.38 21.34 8.20
CA ALA A 41 -8.23 20.52 7.34
C ALA A 41 -7.73 20.53 5.88
N ALA A 42 -7.76 19.37 5.23
CA ALA A 42 -7.51 19.31 3.80
C ALA A 42 -8.69 19.93 3.01
N PRO A 43 -8.45 20.63 1.90
CA PRO A 43 -9.50 21.19 1.06
C PRO A 43 -10.51 20.12 0.63
N ALA A 44 -11.79 20.38 0.85
CA ALA A 44 -12.87 19.42 0.59
C ALA A 44 -12.92 18.93 -0.87
N SER A 45 -12.52 19.77 -1.83
CA SER A 45 -12.48 19.47 -3.26
C SER A 45 -11.15 18.89 -3.74
N GLU A 46 -10.13 18.78 -2.89
CA GLU A 46 -8.86 18.12 -3.25
C GLU A 46 -9.15 16.65 -3.59
N MET A 47 -8.57 16.17 -4.69
CA MET A 47 -8.71 14.76 -5.09
C MET A 47 -7.69 13.92 -4.34
N LEU A 48 -8.17 12.87 -3.69
CA LEU A 48 -7.38 11.89 -2.97
C LEU A 48 -7.46 10.54 -3.68
N THR A 49 -6.30 9.96 -4.01
CA THR A 49 -6.23 8.58 -4.48
C THR A 49 -5.94 7.66 -3.30
N LEU A 50 -6.92 6.81 -2.97
CA LEU A 50 -6.77 5.74 -1.98
C LEU A 50 -6.50 4.42 -2.71
N ARG A 51 -5.52 3.69 -2.20
CA ARG A 51 -5.32 2.25 -2.42
C ARG A 51 -6.11 1.47 -1.39
N VAL A 52 -6.88 0.52 -1.88
CA VAL A 52 -7.70 -0.40 -1.10
C VAL A 52 -7.08 -1.79 -1.24
N GLY A 53 -6.62 -2.35 -0.12
CA GLY A 53 -6.21 -3.75 -0.02
C GLY A 53 -7.41 -4.57 0.40
N LEU A 54 -7.86 -5.46 -0.48
CA LEU A 54 -8.91 -6.42 -0.22
C LEU A 54 -8.37 -7.63 0.53
N THR A 55 -9.24 -8.27 1.31
CA THR A 55 -8.86 -9.37 2.20
C THR A 55 -8.61 -10.64 1.39
N SER A 56 -7.37 -11.13 1.42
CA SER A 56 -6.97 -12.40 0.82
C SER A 56 -7.61 -13.59 1.53
N ASN A 57 -7.89 -14.67 0.79
CA ASN A 57 -8.64 -15.81 1.31
C ASN A 57 -7.83 -16.71 2.27
N ASN A 58 -6.57 -17.02 1.97
CA ASN A 58 -5.78 -18.00 2.73
C ASN A 58 -4.35 -17.54 3.04
N ILE A 59 -4.21 -16.40 3.71
CA ILE A 59 -2.90 -15.88 4.12
C ILE A 59 -2.20 -16.79 5.15
N ASN A 60 -2.95 -17.40 6.05
CA ASN A 60 -2.39 -18.31 7.05
C ASN A 60 -1.78 -19.54 6.38
N GLY A 61 -2.46 -20.14 5.40
CA GLY A 61 -1.90 -21.26 4.63
C GLY A 61 -0.65 -20.88 3.83
N LEU A 62 -0.59 -19.65 3.27
CA LEU A 62 0.62 -19.16 2.62
C LEU A 62 1.78 -19.01 3.62
N GLN A 63 1.50 -18.51 4.83
CA GLN A 63 2.48 -18.37 5.89
C GLN A 63 3.00 -19.75 6.34
N ASP A 64 2.12 -20.72 6.57
CA ASP A 64 2.48 -22.08 6.95
C ASP A 64 3.37 -22.73 5.88
N ARG A 65 3.00 -22.56 4.60
CA ARG A 65 3.80 -23.06 3.48
C ARG A 65 5.16 -22.39 3.42
N LEU A 66 5.21 -21.06 3.59
CA LEU A 66 6.47 -20.30 3.63
C LEU A 66 7.40 -20.81 4.73
N VAL A 67 6.87 -21.06 5.93
CA VAL A 67 7.65 -21.64 7.04
C VAL A 67 8.16 -23.03 6.66
N SER A 68 7.31 -23.90 6.11
CA SER A 68 7.69 -25.25 5.72
C SER A 68 8.83 -25.27 4.70
N VAL A 69 8.76 -24.43 3.66
CA VAL A 69 9.79 -24.42 2.59
C VAL A 69 11.09 -23.72 2.99
N SER A 70 11.06 -22.90 4.04
CA SER A 70 12.21 -22.12 4.51
C SER A 70 12.93 -22.72 5.71
N THR A 71 12.37 -23.76 6.34
CA THR A 71 12.93 -24.35 7.58
C THR A 71 13.87 -25.52 7.24
N PRO A 72 15.18 -25.43 7.55
CA PRO A 72 16.09 -26.57 7.40
C PRO A 72 15.60 -27.77 8.20
N GLY A 73 15.61 -28.96 7.58
CA GLY A 73 15.09 -30.19 8.18
C GLY A 73 13.61 -30.44 7.95
N SER A 74 12.86 -29.49 7.39
CA SER A 74 11.54 -29.75 6.82
C SER A 74 11.64 -30.65 5.59
N THR A 75 10.64 -31.51 5.37
CA THR A 75 10.52 -32.30 4.14
C THR A 75 10.32 -31.43 2.91
N ASP A 76 9.79 -30.21 3.08
CA ASP A 76 9.50 -29.27 1.99
C ASP A 76 10.62 -28.24 1.79
N PHE A 77 11.73 -28.34 2.51
CA PHE A 77 12.80 -27.35 2.45
C PHE A 77 13.28 -27.11 1.01
N HIS A 78 13.40 -25.84 0.61
CA HIS A 78 13.70 -25.37 -0.75
C HIS A 78 12.67 -25.69 -1.84
N GLN A 79 11.47 -26.18 -1.48
CA GLN A 79 10.38 -26.40 -2.43
C GLN A 79 9.52 -25.14 -2.61
N TRP A 80 10.16 -24.08 -3.10
CA TRP A 80 9.57 -22.76 -3.31
C TRP A 80 8.35 -22.79 -4.25
N LEU A 81 7.42 -21.88 -4.00
CA LEU A 81 6.16 -21.72 -4.74
C LEU A 81 6.39 -20.99 -6.07
N SER A 82 5.60 -21.37 -7.07
CA SER A 82 5.44 -20.54 -8.28
C SER A 82 4.53 -19.35 -7.99
N MET A 83 4.50 -18.37 -8.90
CA MET A 83 3.57 -17.24 -8.79
C MET A 83 2.10 -17.70 -8.79
N ASP A 84 1.75 -18.72 -9.58
CA ASP A 84 0.40 -19.26 -9.64
C ASP A 84 0.00 -19.96 -8.34
N ASP A 85 0.93 -20.69 -7.71
CA ASP A 85 0.68 -21.30 -6.41
C ASP A 85 0.40 -20.22 -5.36
N VAL A 86 1.20 -19.14 -5.32
CA VAL A 86 0.97 -18.01 -4.40
C VAL A 86 -0.38 -17.37 -4.68
N LYS A 87 -0.73 -17.15 -5.95
CA LYS A 87 -2.00 -16.56 -6.35
C LYS A 87 -3.19 -17.38 -5.84
N ALA A 88 -3.10 -18.71 -5.85
CA ALA A 88 -4.14 -19.58 -5.31
C ALA A 88 -4.39 -19.38 -3.81
N TYR A 89 -3.37 -19.02 -3.01
CA TYR A 89 -3.54 -18.68 -1.60
C TYR A 89 -4.16 -17.30 -1.38
N VAL A 90 -3.73 -16.30 -2.17
CA VAL A 90 -4.10 -14.90 -1.95
C VAL A 90 -5.33 -14.44 -2.74
N GLN A 91 -5.88 -15.29 -3.60
CA GLN A 91 -7.08 -15.01 -4.37
C GLN A 91 -8.22 -14.54 -3.45
N LEU A 92 -8.96 -13.54 -3.90
CA LEU A 92 -10.10 -13.01 -3.17
C LEU A 92 -11.29 -13.95 -3.26
N SER A 93 -12.10 -14.02 -2.20
CA SER A 93 -13.38 -14.72 -2.24
C SER A 93 -14.38 -13.97 -3.14
N PRO A 94 -15.33 -14.68 -3.79
CA PRO A 94 -16.41 -14.03 -4.54
C PRO A 94 -17.17 -13.00 -3.70
N SER A 95 -17.44 -13.32 -2.43
CA SER A 95 -18.09 -12.39 -1.49
C SER A 95 -17.31 -11.09 -1.28
N THR A 96 -15.99 -11.14 -1.20
CA THR A 96 -15.15 -9.92 -1.06
C THR A 96 -15.23 -9.05 -2.30
N ILE A 97 -15.21 -9.68 -3.48
CA ILE A 97 -15.31 -8.98 -4.77
C ILE A 97 -16.69 -8.32 -4.90
N ASP A 98 -17.76 -9.07 -4.62
CA ASP A 98 -19.14 -8.61 -4.74
C ASP A 98 -19.47 -7.48 -3.75
N ALA A 99 -19.03 -7.62 -2.49
CA ALA A 99 -19.23 -6.60 -1.47
C ALA A 99 -18.57 -5.28 -1.86
N PHE A 100 -17.29 -5.32 -2.28
CA PHE A 100 -16.59 -4.11 -2.67
C PHE A 100 -17.12 -3.49 -3.96
N ASN A 101 -17.45 -4.30 -4.97
CA ASN A 101 -18.03 -3.80 -6.22
C ASN A 101 -19.41 -3.15 -6.00
N SER A 102 -20.23 -3.75 -5.14
CA SER A 102 -21.54 -3.20 -4.77
C SER A 102 -21.38 -1.86 -4.05
N PHE A 103 -20.50 -1.80 -3.05
CA PHE A 103 -20.16 -0.56 -2.36
C PHE A 103 -19.63 0.52 -3.32
N ALA A 104 -18.71 0.15 -4.20
CA ALA A 104 -18.12 1.07 -5.17
C ALA A 104 -19.19 1.65 -6.12
N SER A 105 -20.05 0.79 -6.66
CA SER A 105 -21.12 1.18 -7.59
C SER A 105 -22.14 2.09 -6.91
N ALA A 106 -22.58 1.75 -5.70
CA ALA A 106 -23.54 2.54 -4.92
C ALA A 106 -23.03 3.96 -4.61
N ASN A 107 -21.71 4.12 -4.53
CA ASN A 107 -21.06 5.38 -4.17
C ASN A 107 -20.39 6.08 -5.37
N GLY A 108 -20.65 5.61 -6.60
CA GLY A 108 -20.12 6.22 -7.82
C GLY A 108 -18.59 6.16 -7.94
N LEU A 109 -17.96 5.19 -7.28
CA LEU A 109 -16.51 5.00 -7.32
C LEU A 109 -16.11 4.21 -8.58
N GLN A 110 -14.93 4.53 -9.12
CA GLN A 110 -14.34 3.85 -10.27
C GLN A 110 -13.04 3.14 -9.83
N PRO A 111 -13.14 1.91 -9.29
CA PRO A 111 -11.96 1.18 -8.84
C PRO A 111 -11.14 0.68 -10.03
N ASN A 112 -9.82 0.83 -9.93
CA ASN A 112 -8.86 0.28 -10.89
C ASN A 112 -7.96 -0.74 -10.20
N VAL A 113 -7.77 -1.91 -10.81
CA VAL A 113 -6.85 -2.93 -10.28
C VAL A 113 -5.40 -2.46 -10.46
N VAL A 114 -4.62 -2.49 -9.37
CA VAL A 114 -3.22 -2.03 -9.36
C VAL A 114 -2.21 -3.09 -8.91
N SER A 115 -2.66 -4.31 -8.59
CA SER A 115 -1.78 -5.46 -8.35
C SER A 115 -2.03 -6.58 -9.37
N PRO A 116 -1.01 -7.41 -9.67
CA PRO A 116 -1.17 -8.60 -10.53
C PRO A 116 -2.20 -9.61 -10.01
N ASN A 117 -2.39 -9.65 -8.69
CA ASN A 117 -3.26 -10.62 -8.02
C ASN A 117 -4.70 -10.12 -7.83
N GLY A 118 -5.00 -8.87 -8.20
CA GLY A 118 -6.35 -8.30 -8.10
C GLY A 118 -6.77 -7.88 -6.68
N ASP A 119 -5.91 -8.07 -5.69
CA ASP A 119 -6.12 -7.76 -4.27
C ASP A 119 -5.95 -6.27 -3.93
N TRP A 120 -5.24 -5.50 -4.76
CA TRP A 120 -5.10 -4.05 -4.60
C TRP A 120 -5.85 -3.30 -5.68
N LEU A 121 -6.70 -2.38 -5.23
CA LEU A 121 -7.46 -1.46 -6.06
C LEU A 121 -7.04 -0.02 -5.76
N SER A 122 -7.14 0.88 -6.74
CA SER A 122 -7.09 2.32 -6.53
C SER A 122 -8.45 2.95 -6.79
N ILE A 123 -8.85 3.87 -5.92
CA ILE A 123 -10.04 4.73 -6.07
C ILE A 123 -9.59 6.18 -5.92
N THR A 124 -10.12 7.07 -6.76
CA THR A 124 -9.84 8.50 -6.69
C THR A 124 -11.15 9.24 -6.44
N LEU A 125 -11.20 10.03 -5.38
CA LEU A 125 -12.39 10.72 -4.88
C LEU A 125 -12.01 12.01 -4.17
N SER A 126 -12.95 12.93 -3.98
CA SER A 126 -12.67 14.16 -3.23
C SER A 126 -12.48 13.87 -1.74
N ILE A 127 -11.78 14.76 -1.03
CA ILE A 127 -11.67 14.70 0.43
C ILE A 127 -13.05 14.69 1.10
N SER A 128 -14.01 15.48 0.62
CA SER A 128 -15.37 15.48 1.15
C SER A 128 -16.04 14.11 1.03
N GLN A 129 -15.91 13.46 -0.13
CA GLN A 129 -16.48 12.13 -0.36
C GLN A 129 -15.76 11.08 0.49
N ALA A 130 -14.42 11.11 0.57
CA ALA A 130 -13.65 10.18 1.39
C ALA A 130 -13.99 10.32 2.89
N THR A 131 -14.17 11.54 3.36
CA THR A 131 -14.58 11.85 4.73
C THR A 131 -15.95 11.24 5.05
N ALA A 132 -16.90 11.39 4.13
CA ALA A 132 -18.25 10.84 4.28
C ALA A 132 -18.28 9.30 4.24
N LEU A 133 -17.59 8.70 3.26
CA LEU A 133 -17.61 7.24 3.05
C LEU A 133 -16.89 6.46 4.15
N PHE A 134 -15.85 7.04 4.76
CA PHE A 134 -14.99 6.33 5.70
C PHE A 134 -14.98 6.95 7.11
N ALA A 135 -15.91 7.88 7.39
CA ALA A 135 -16.00 8.63 8.65
C ALA A 135 -14.62 9.05 9.18
N ALA A 136 -13.87 9.75 8.32
CA ALA A 136 -12.45 10.04 8.50
C ALA A 136 -12.15 11.52 8.28
N ASN A 137 -11.46 12.16 9.22
CA ASN A 137 -11.12 13.57 9.10
C ASN A 137 -9.74 13.71 8.45
N PHE A 138 -9.70 14.09 7.16
CA PHE A 138 -8.44 14.32 6.46
C PHE A 138 -7.91 15.73 6.71
N GLU A 139 -6.63 15.79 7.04
CA GLU A 139 -5.89 16.99 7.39
C GLU A 139 -4.55 17.00 6.66
N GLN A 140 -3.99 18.19 6.46
CA GLN A 140 -2.64 18.36 5.92
C GLN A 140 -1.62 18.35 7.06
N PHE A 141 -0.52 17.64 6.84
CA PHE A 141 0.59 17.51 7.78
C PHE A 141 1.92 17.80 7.10
N THR A 142 2.82 18.46 7.81
CA THR A 142 4.20 18.68 7.36
C THR A 142 5.17 17.92 8.24
N HIS A 143 6.36 17.66 7.71
CA HIS A 143 7.47 17.05 8.43
C HIS A 143 8.78 17.62 7.86
N PRO A 144 9.82 17.90 8.67
CA PRO A 144 11.06 18.52 8.19
C PRO A 144 11.72 17.81 7.00
N ASN A 145 11.63 16.48 6.95
CA ASN A 145 12.18 15.64 5.88
C ASN A 145 11.24 15.44 4.66
N ILE A 146 10.09 16.11 4.61
CA ILE A 146 9.10 15.95 3.54
C ILE A 146 8.79 17.31 2.94
N THR A 147 9.11 17.48 1.66
CA THR A 147 8.97 18.76 0.96
C THR A 147 7.51 19.14 0.72
N THR A 148 6.64 18.16 0.46
CA THR A 148 5.21 18.38 0.20
C THR A 148 4.36 18.00 1.41
N PRO A 149 3.34 18.81 1.77
CA PRO A 149 2.39 18.42 2.80
C PRO A 149 1.73 17.07 2.47
N LEU A 150 1.47 16.27 3.50
CA LEU A 150 0.78 15.00 3.39
C LEU A 150 -0.67 15.16 3.81
N THR A 151 -1.60 14.71 2.97
CA THR A 151 -3.02 14.59 3.33
C THR A 151 -3.26 13.24 4.01
N ARG A 152 -3.61 13.25 5.30
CA ARG A 152 -3.75 12.05 6.16
C ARG A 152 -4.88 12.19 7.15
N THR A 153 -5.21 11.10 7.84
CA THR A 153 -6.15 11.11 8.96
C THR A 153 -5.60 10.29 10.13
N LEU A 154 -6.04 10.57 11.35
CA LEU A 154 -5.69 9.78 12.53
C LEU A 154 -6.66 8.62 12.79
N SER A 155 -7.82 8.60 12.15
CA SER A 155 -8.77 7.50 12.27
C SER A 155 -9.58 7.32 11.00
N VAL A 156 -9.86 6.07 10.67
CA VAL A 156 -10.71 5.69 9.55
C VAL A 156 -11.64 4.57 9.99
N SER A 157 -12.87 4.64 9.54
CA SER A 157 -13.91 3.63 9.75
C SER A 157 -14.32 3.06 8.41
N LEU A 158 -14.95 1.88 8.45
CA LEU A 158 -15.53 1.24 7.29
C LEU A 158 -17.04 1.08 7.52
N PRO A 159 -17.86 1.20 6.47
CA PRO A 159 -19.21 0.66 6.48
C PRO A 159 -19.19 -0.82 6.86
N GLU A 160 -20.21 -1.26 7.59
CA GLU A 160 -20.33 -2.65 8.07
C GLU A 160 -20.19 -3.68 6.96
N GLU A 161 -20.74 -3.41 5.77
CA GLU A 161 -20.65 -4.26 4.58
C GLU A 161 -19.22 -4.48 4.04
N LEU A 162 -18.24 -3.67 4.46
CA LEU A 162 -16.83 -3.82 4.07
C LEU A 162 -15.96 -4.49 5.13
N ILE A 163 -16.51 -4.73 6.33
CA ILE A 163 -15.77 -5.36 7.42
C ILE A 163 -15.47 -6.81 7.07
N GLY A 164 -14.19 -7.19 7.17
CA GLY A 164 -13.70 -8.51 6.73
C GLY A 164 -13.44 -8.62 5.22
N HIS A 165 -13.79 -7.60 4.43
CA HIS A 165 -13.52 -7.54 2.99
C HIS A 165 -12.40 -6.55 2.65
N VAL A 166 -12.25 -5.47 3.42
CA VAL A 166 -11.17 -4.48 3.27
C VAL A 166 -10.20 -4.56 4.44
N GLU A 167 -8.94 -4.87 4.16
CA GLU A 167 -7.87 -4.94 5.17
C GLU A 167 -7.14 -3.60 5.31
N VAL A 168 -6.92 -2.91 4.19
CA VAL A 168 -6.11 -1.69 4.15
C VAL A 168 -6.77 -0.61 3.34
N LEU A 169 -6.84 0.59 3.92
CA LEU A 169 -7.04 1.84 3.20
C LEU A 169 -5.78 2.70 3.35
N HIS A 170 -5.14 3.03 2.23
CA HIS A 170 -3.90 3.79 2.21
C HIS A 170 -3.91 4.86 1.11
N PRO A 171 -3.48 6.11 1.34
CA PRO A 171 -2.97 6.63 2.59
C PRO A 171 -4.09 7.03 3.56
N THR A 172 -3.97 6.63 4.83
CA THR A 172 -4.86 7.08 5.91
C THR A 172 -4.05 7.42 7.17
N THR A 173 -3.87 6.46 8.06
CA THR A 173 -3.19 6.56 9.36
C THR A 173 -1.70 6.21 9.32
N ALA A 174 -1.19 5.87 8.14
CA ALA A 174 0.21 5.60 7.88
C ALA A 174 0.96 6.92 7.67
N PHE A 175 1.88 7.27 8.57
CA PHE A 175 2.71 8.47 8.51
C PHE A 175 4.16 8.06 8.29
N ASN A 176 4.51 7.85 7.03
CA ASN A 176 5.85 7.42 6.66
C ASN A 176 6.70 8.63 6.29
N THR A 177 7.89 8.74 6.86
CA THR A 177 8.92 9.68 6.38
C THR A 177 9.78 8.98 5.35
N PRO A 178 10.13 9.63 4.22
CA PRO A 178 11.20 9.15 3.37
C PRO A 178 12.47 9.08 4.22
N THR A 179 12.94 7.87 4.53
CA THR A 179 14.31 7.69 4.99
C THR A 179 15.19 7.82 3.75
N PRO A 180 16.07 8.82 3.64
CA PRO A 180 17.10 8.77 2.61
C PRO A 180 17.97 7.54 2.93
N ARG A 181 17.73 6.42 2.23
CA ARG A 181 18.52 5.18 2.39
C ARG A 181 19.98 5.38 1.99
N LEU A 182 20.32 6.53 1.43
CA LEU A 182 21.66 6.95 1.05
C LEU A 182 21.93 8.33 1.63
N ALA A 183 22.50 8.39 2.83
CA ALA A 183 23.23 9.57 3.24
C ALA A 183 24.51 9.60 2.39
N SER A 184 24.52 10.39 1.30
CA SER A 184 25.76 10.64 0.57
C SER A 184 26.70 11.37 1.53
N SER A 185 27.68 10.64 2.06
CA SER A 185 28.74 11.26 2.84
C SER A 185 29.52 12.18 1.90
N ARG A 186 29.32 13.50 2.05
CA ARG A 186 29.98 14.52 1.22
C ARG A 186 31.50 14.55 1.40
N THR A 187 32.04 13.78 2.35
CA THR A 187 33.49 13.63 2.55
C THR A 187 34.14 12.66 1.55
N ALA A 188 33.37 11.81 0.86
CA ALA A 188 33.89 10.86 -0.14
C ALA A 188 34.06 11.44 -1.55
N ARG A 189 34.31 12.76 -1.69
CA ARG A 189 34.83 13.35 -2.94
C ARG A 189 36.37 13.33 -3.00
N SER A 190 37.01 12.53 -2.15
CA SER A 190 38.39 12.11 -2.37
C SER A 190 38.44 11.35 -3.69
N ARG A 191 39.30 11.81 -4.60
CA ARG A 191 39.44 11.29 -5.95
C ARG A 191 39.66 9.79 -5.86
N LEU A 192 38.72 8.99 -6.33
CA LEU A 192 38.91 7.56 -6.59
C LEU A 192 39.98 7.42 -7.68
N SER A 193 41.24 7.57 -7.30
CA SER A 193 42.36 7.14 -8.10
C SER A 193 42.31 5.62 -8.08
N ARG A 194 42.34 5.01 -9.27
CA ARG A 194 42.44 3.55 -9.44
C ARG A 194 43.76 3.09 -8.81
N ARG A 195 43.76 2.87 -7.51
CA ARG A 195 44.89 2.28 -6.77
C ARG A 195 44.61 0.80 -6.62
N THR A 196 45.55 0.00 -7.09
CA THR A 196 45.65 -1.42 -6.82
C THR A 196 45.80 -1.60 -5.30
N ILE A 197 44.73 -1.99 -4.63
CA ILE A 197 44.76 -2.37 -3.22
C ILE A 197 45.35 -3.78 -3.16
N PRO A 198 46.45 -4.03 -2.42
CA PRO A 198 46.93 -5.38 -2.18
C PRO A 198 45.84 -6.23 -1.50
N PRO A 199 45.72 -7.53 -1.83
CA PRO A 199 44.57 -8.36 -1.46
C PRO A 199 44.41 -8.62 0.05
N ASP A 200 45.42 -8.31 0.87
CA ASP A 200 45.46 -8.77 2.26
C ASP A 200 45.03 -7.74 3.30
N SER A 201 44.57 -6.55 2.92
CA SER A 201 44.15 -5.53 3.88
C SER A 201 42.92 -4.77 3.40
N CYS A 202 41.77 -5.25 3.86
CA CYS A 202 40.46 -4.59 3.78
C CYS A 202 40.42 -3.18 4.40
N LEU A 203 41.47 -2.79 5.13
CA LEU A 203 41.67 -1.46 5.70
C LEU A 203 42.66 -0.69 4.82
N GLY A 204 42.13 -0.01 3.79
CA GLY A 204 42.87 1.06 3.13
C GLY A 204 43.06 2.25 4.09
N PRO A 205 43.95 3.21 3.79
CA PRO A 205 44.31 4.32 4.68
C PRO A 205 43.18 5.32 5.01
N GLU A 206 41.93 5.06 4.59
CA GLU A 206 40.77 5.94 4.78
C GLU A 206 39.57 5.24 5.45
N ASP A 207 39.76 4.11 6.15
CA ASP A 207 38.70 3.37 6.88
C ASP A 207 37.40 3.14 6.06
N THR A 208 37.54 3.09 4.74
CA THR A 208 36.41 3.02 3.81
C THR A 208 36.24 1.58 3.32
N ILE A 209 35.13 0.96 3.70
CA ILE A 209 34.76 -0.37 3.23
C ILE A 209 34.32 -0.27 1.76
N THR A 210 35.08 -0.90 0.86
CA THR A 210 34.78 -0.94 -0.58
C THR A 210 34.06 -2.24 -0.96
N PRO A 211 33.31 -2.28 -2.08
CA PRO A 211 32.75 -3.52 -2.61
C PRO A 211 33.79 -4.64 -2.78
N ALA A 212 35.03 -4.32 -3.18
CA ALA A 212 36.12 -5.28 -3.32
C ALA A 212 36.57 -5.88 -1.96
N CYS A 213 36.57 -5.06 -0.90
CA CYS A 213 36.81 -5.57 0.45
C CYS A 213 35.69 -6.53 0.89
N LEU A 214 34.42 -6.19 0.64
CA LEU A 214 33.30 -7.09 0.96
C LEU A 214 33.40 -8.42 0.19
N GLN A 215 33.74 -8.37 -1.10
CA GLN A 215 33.95 -9.58 -1.91
C GLN A 215 35.04 -10.47 -1.32
N THR A 216 36.15 -9.89 -0.89
CA THR A 216 37.26 -10.62 -0.25
C THR A 216 36.84 -11.19 1.09
N LEU A 217 36.20 -10.37 1.95
CA LEU A 217 35.77 -10.76 3.29
C LEU A 217 34.73 -11.89 3.27
N TYR A 218 33.79 -11.85 2.33
CA TYR A 218 32.75 -12.87 2.17
C TYR A 218 33.14 -13.97 1.18
N SER A 219 34.39 -13.99 0.69
CA SER A 219 34.89 -14.99 -0.25
C SER A 219 34.02 -15.16 -1.51
N HIS A 220 33.46 -14.06 -2.02
CA HIS A 220 32.65 -14.04 -3.23
C HIS A 220 33.53 -13.66 -4.43
N ALA A 221 33.73 -14.59 -5.37
CA ALA A 221 34.25 -14.26 -6.70
C ALA A 221 33.12 -13.65 -7.54
N CYS A 222 33.35 -12.52 -8.20
CA CYS A 222 32.46 -12.07 -9.26
C CYS A 222 32.82 -12.85 -10.52
N ASP A 223 31.99 -13.81 -10.91
CA ASP A 223 32.04 -14.39 -12.25
C ASP A 223 31.27 -13.46 -13.20
N PRO A 224 31.95 -12.78 -14.15
CA PRO A 224 31.28 -11.90 -15.10
C PRO A 224 30.40 -12.64 -16.12
N ASP A 225 30.49 -13.98 -16.22
CA ASP A 225 29.75 -14.80 -17.19
C ASP A 225 28.56 -15.58 -16.57
N GLU A 226 28.31 -15.45 -15.25
CA GLU A 226 27.17 -16.14 -14.60
C GLU A 226 25.84 -15.43 -14.91
N GLN A 227 25.26 -15.78 -16.07
CA GLN A 227 23.87 -15.43 -16.40
C GLN A 227 22.92 -16.39 -15.69
N HIS A 228 22.40 -15.96 -14.53
CA HIS A 228 21.34 -16.72 -13.85
C HIS A 228 20.06 -16.67 -14.70
N PRO A 229 19.49 -17.81 -15.14
CA PRO A 229 18.24 -17.79 -15.88
C PRO A 229 17.13 -17.21 -14.99
N PRO A 230 16.11 -16.55 -15.58
CA PRO A 230 14.97 -16.07 -14.81
C PRO A 230 14.36 -17.25 -14.04
N SER A 231 14.29 -17.10 -12.72
CA SER A 231 13.66 -18.08 -11.84
C SER A 231 12.17 -17.79 -11.80
N ASP A 232 11.34 -18.69 -12.35
CA ASP A 232 9.88 -18.63 -12.23
C ASP A 232 9.37 -18.95 -10.81
N ARG A 233 10.27 -19.32 -9.89
CA ARG A 233 9.98 -19.53 -8.48
C ARG A 233 10.30 -18.29 -7.67
N ILE A 234 9.40 -17.96 -6.74
CA ILE A 234 9.60 -16.94 -5.73
C ILE A 234 10.50 -17.54 -4.65
N ARG A 235 11.79 -17.18 -4.68
CA ARG A 235 12.78 -17.53 -3.65
C ARG A 235 12.66 -16.63 -2.43
#